data_AF-A0A5Q0UPA2-F1
#
_entry.id   AF-A0A5Q0UPA2-F1
#
_cell.length_a   1.000
_cell.length_b   1.000
_cell.length_c   1.000
_cell.angle_alpha   90.00
_cell.angle_beta   90.00
_cell.angle_gamma   90.00
#
_symmetry.space_group_name_H-M   'P 1'
#
loop_
_entity.id
_entity.type
_entity.pdbx_description
1 polymer ?
#
loop_
_entity_poly.entity_id
_entity_poly.type
_entity_poly.pdbx_seq_one_letter_code
_entity_poly.pdbx_strand_id
1 'polypeptide(L)'
;MTTISVAVPRKGRPLEAVLERLATTAAFTEIADDVISTLRYEKAITKDDATPDAPVYDRLAAYSDLDDPTRPEYTLLRDDREGMPRRVVFDSLTVPVDGIDLRLVGREEPFRSLRKHEFALGFDSADLVLEEVVQLRDDPLTEIAAINERIDPVDTDVRVVTGMGDTVYHTLLGTPAVRESLPDDLAREFLRAYEGELCISPRYERLVEAVIGTDALRDIEFVYPENGQEEEAAIAEAGLGVYLTVTGSTARDHGLELGEQLFPSETVLLENRSEVGDGVDRVKELFAAPDESVLALQ
;
A
#
# COMPACT_ATOMS: atom_id res chain seq x y z
N MET A 1 23.75 11.11 -19.09
CA MET A 1 22.48 10.96 -18.37
C MET A 1 22.77 10.28 -17.06
N THR A 2 22.18 10.73 -15.97
CA THR A 2 22.37 10.12 -14.65
C THR A 2 21.26 9.11 -14.47
N THR A 3 21.60 7.86 -14.15
CA THR A 3 20.59 6.84 -13.86
C THR A 3 20.30 6.82 -12.37
N ILE A 4 19.03 6.96 -12.00
CA ILE A 4 18.58 6.88 -10.61
C ILE A 4 17.62 5.70 -10.51
N SER A 5 17.96 4.75 -9.63
CA SER A 5 17.12 3.57 -9.42
C SER A 5 16.14 3.80 -8.27
N VAL A 6 14.88 3.43 -8.49
CA VAL A 6 13.80 3.58 -7.51
C VAL A 6 13.13 2.23 -7.32
N ALA A 7 13.04 1.78 -6.07
CA ALA A 7 12.32 0.55 -5.75
C ALA A 7 10.81 0.78 -5.88
N VAL A 8 10.11 -0.06 -6.64
CA VAL A 8 8.66 0.02 -6.80
C VAL A 8 7.99 -1.31 -6.46
N PRO A 9 6.73 -1.31 -6.00
CA PRO A 9 5.97 -2.54 -5.82
C PRO A 9 5.88 -3.31 -7.13
N ARG A 10 5.85 -4.64 -7.08
CA ARG A 10 5.82 -5.48 -8.29
C ARG A 10 4.44 -5.60 -8.97
N LYS A 11 3.37 -5.20 -8.27
CA LYS A 11 1.98 -5.37 -8.71
C LYS A 11 1.01 -4.57 -7.86
N GLY A 12 -0.23 -4.48 -8.32
CA GLY A 12 -1.35 -3.92 -7.56
C GLY A 12 -1.38 -2.40 -7.58
N ARG A 13 -2.35 -1.83 -6.85
CA ARG A 13 -2.63 -0.39 -6.81
C ARG A 13 -1.38 0.47 -6.56
N PRO A 14 -0.47 0.08 -5.64
CA PRO A 14 0.71 0.90 -5.42
C PRO A 14 1.62 1.09 -6.63
N LEU A 15 1.81 0.06 -7.45
CA LEU A 15 2.55 0.21 -8.71
C LEU A 15 1.76 1.05 -9.73
N GLU A 16 0.45 0.83 -9.82
CA GLU A 16 -0.42 1.61 -10.72
C GLU A 16 -0.34 3.11 -10.39
N ALA A 17 -0.43 3.50 -9.11
CA ALA A 17 -0.34 4.90 -8.67
C ALA A 17 1.01 5.55 -9.04
N VAL A 18 2.12 4.82 -8.92
CA VAL A 18 3.45 5.30 -9.34
C VAL A 18 3.51 5.53 -10.85
N LEU A 19 3.02 4.57 -11.64
CA LEU A 19 3.01 4.66 -13.11
C LEU A 19 2.08 5.77 -13.61
N GLU A 20 0.90 5.92 -13.03
CA GLU A 20 -0.07 6.99 -13.36
C GLU A 20 0.50 8.38 -13.04
N ARG A 21 1.18 8.52 -11.90
CA ARG A 21 1.86 9.78 -11.55
C ARG A 21 2.96 10.12 -12.55
N LEU A 22 3.82 9.15 -12.88
CA LEU A 22 4.89 9.35 -13.87
C LEU A 22 4.35 9.66 -15.25
N ALA A 23 3.27 9.01 -15.67
CA ALA A 23 2.61 9.26 -16.95
C ALA A 23 2.05 10.70 -17.08
N THR A 24 1.82 11.38 -15.96
CA THR A 24 1.40 12.78 -15.93
C THR A 24 2.59 13.73 -16.11
N THR A 25 3.76 13.35 -15.60
CA THR A 25 4.97 14.19 -15.58
C THR A 25 5.91 13.92 -16.76
N ALA A 26 5.81 12.75 -17.41
CA ALA A 26 6.67 12.31 -18.50
C ALA A 26 5.85 11.82 -19.71
N ALA A 27 6.46 11.86 -20.90
CA ALA A 27 5.87 11.31 -22.13
C ALA A 27 5.93 9.77 -22.14
N PHE A 28 5.21 9.15 -21.21
CA PHE A 28 5.29 7.73 -20.88
C PHE A 28 3.91 7.05 -20.75
N THR A 29 2.81 7.77 -21.00
CA THR A 29 1.43 7.31 -20.79
C THR A 29 1.10 5.97 -21.45
N GLU A 30 1.46 5.78 -22.72
CA GLU A 30 1.16 4.53 -23.43
C GLU A 30 1.79 3.29 -22.77
N ILE A 31 3.01 3.44 -22.25
CA ILE A 31 3.72 2.33 -21.61
C ILE A 31 3.18 2.11 -20.19
N ALA A 32 2.81 3.17 -19.47
CA ALA A 32 2.13 3.05 -18.18
C ALA A 32 0.84 2.24 -18.33
N ASP A 33 0.00 2.60 -19.29
CA ASP A 33 -1.28 1.92 -19.56
C ASP A 33 -1.06 0.46 -19.96
N ASP A 34 -0.05 0.16 -20.77
CA ASP A 34 0.31 -1.20 -21.16
C ASP A 34 0.71 -2.05 -19.95
N VAL A 35 1.57 -1.52 -19.06
CA VAL A 35 1.98 -2.22 -17.83
C VAL A 35 0.79 -2.47 -16.90
N ILE A 36 -0.03 -1.45 -16.66
CA ILE A 36 -1.21 -1.55 -15.80
C ILE A 36 -2.20 -2.58 -16.36
N SER A 37 -2.50 -2.51 -17.66
CA SER A 37 -3.43 -3.44 -18.31
C SER A 37 -2.93 -4.89 -18.27
N THR A 38 -1.64 -5.10 -18.54
CA THR A 38 -0.97 -6.41 -18.47
C THR A 38 -1.09 -7.01 -17.07
N LEU A 39 -0.75 -6.25 -16.02
CA LEU A 39 -0.81 -6.74 -14.64
C LEU A 39 -2.24 -6.96 -14.14
N ARG A 40 -3.20 -6.15 -14.59
CA ARG A 40 -4.63 -6.36 -14.31
C ARG A 40 -5.15 -7.64 -14.96
N TYR A 41 -4.74 -7.93 -16.20
CA TYR A 41 -5.06 -9.19 -16.87
C TYR A 41 -4.49 -10.41 -16.12
N GLU A 42 -3.21 -10.36 -15.72
CA GLU A 42 -2.58 -11.43 -14.93
C GLU A 42 -3.22 -11.62 -13.55
N LYS A 43 -3.69 -10.53 -12.94
CA LYS A 43 -4.51 -10.57 -11.72
C LYS A 43 -5.87 -11.24 -11.97
N ALA A 44 -6.53 -10.99 -13.10
CA ALA A 44 -7.80 -11.62 -13.45
C ALA A 44 -7.63 -13.14 -13.69
N ILE A 45 -6.57 -13.56 -14.40
CA ILE A 45 -6.24 -14.99 -14.56
C ILE A 45 -6.07 -15.67 -13.19
N THR A 46 -5.36 -14.99 -12.29
CA THR A 46 -5.10 -15.49 -10.94
C THR A 46 -6.37 -15.72 -10.11
N LYS A 47 -7.41 -14.92 -10.37
CA LYS A 47 -8.71 -14.97 -9.68
C LYS A 47 -9.74 -15.86 -10.38
N ASP A 48 -9.32 -16.59 -11.42
CA ASP A 48 -10.20 -17.38 -12.30
C ASP A 48 -11.29 -16.53 -13.00
N ASP A 49 -11.07 -15.21 -13.10
CA ASP A 49 -11.93 -14.25 -13.79
C ASP A 49 -11.60 -14.15 -15.29
N ALA A 50 -10.48 -14.73 -15.72
CA ALA A 50 -10.02 -14.74 -17.11
C ALA A 50 -9.26 -16.02 -17.47
N THR A 51 -9.38 -16.46 -18.72
CA THR A 51 -8.62 -17.61 -19.25
C THR A 51 -7.36 -17.13 -19.96
N PRO A 52 -6.18 -17.66 -19.65
CA PRO A 52 -4.95 -17.30 -20.34
C PRO A 52 -4.93 -17.84 -21.77
N ASP A 53 -4.53 -16.99 -22.73
CA ASP A 53 -4.46 -17.38 -24.15
C ASP A 53 -3.23 -18.25 -24.49
N ALA A 54 -2.23 -18.27 -23.60
CA ALA A 54 -1.01 -19.04 -23.75
C ALA A 54 -0.44 -19.47 -22.38
N PRO A 55 0.46 -20.48 -22.32
CA PRO A 55 1.22 -20.82 -21.12
C PRO A 55 2.00 -19.64 -20.52
N VAL A 56 2.25 -19.67 -19.21
CA VAL A 56 2.83 -18.54 -18.47
C VAL A 56 4.19 -18.07 -19.02
N TYR A 57 5.05 -18.98 -19.49
CA TYR A 57 6.35 -18.60 -20.05
C TYR A 57 6.24 -17.93 -21.42
N ASP A 58 5.26 -18.33 -22.23
CA ASP A 58 5.02 -17.72 -23.53
C ASP A 58 4.45 -16.30 -23.37
N ARG A 59 3.55 -16.12 -22.40
CA ARG A 59 3.04 -14.78 -22.03
C ARG A 59 4.15 -13.89 -21.49
N LEU A 60 4.99 -14.40 -20.58
CA LEU A 60 6.15 -13.68 -20.05
C LEU A 60 7.08 -13.20 -21.18
N ALA A 61 7.39 -14.08 -22.12
CA ALA A 61 8.24 -13.75 -23.28
C ALA A 61 7.57 -12.75 -24.23
N ALA A 62 6.24 -12.71 -24.29
CA ALA A 62 5.49 -11.74 -25.09
C ALA A 62 5.42 -10.36 -24.42
N TYR A 63 5.42 -10.29 -23.09
CA TYR A 63 5.33 -9.04 -22.34
C TYR A 63 6.68 -8.34 -22.17
N SER A 64 7.77 -9.09 -22.03
CA SER A 64 9.10 -8.55 -21.75
C SER A 64 9.90 -8.28 -23.03
N ASP A 65 10.54 -7.12 -23.11
CA ASP A 65 11.59 -6.82 -24.09
C ASP A 65 12.93 -6.63 -23.36
N LEU A 66 13.86 -7.57 -23.55
CA LEU A 66 15.16 -7.59 -22.86
C LEU A 66 16.23 -6.75 -23.57
N ASP A 67 15.94 -6.27 -24.79
CA ASP A 67 16.89 -5.52 -25.61
C ASP A 67 16.69 -4.00 -25.49
N ASP A 68 15.49 -3.56 -25.06
CA ASP A 68 15.16 -2.15 -24.86
C ASP A 68 14.77 -1.86 -23.39
N PRO A 69 15.62 -1.20 -22.59
CA PRO A 69 15.32 -0.90 -21.19
C PRO A 69 14.19 0.12 -21.00
N THR A 70 13.73 0.78 -22.07
CA THR A 70 12.56 1.67 -22.04
C THR A 70 11.24 0.93 -22.28
N ARG A 71 11.32 -0.38 -22.51
CA ARG A 71 10.18 -1.30 -22.49
C ARG A 71 10.16 -2.05 -21.15
N PRO A 72 8.97 -2.46 -20.68
CA PRO A 72 8.85 -3.14 -19.40
C PRO A 72 9.43 -4.54 -19.46
N GLU A 73 10.11 -4.92 -18.39
CA GLU A 73 10.47 -6.30 -18.10
C GLU A 73 9.58 -6.85 -17.00
N TYR A 74 9.20 -8.11 -17.17
CA TYR A 74 8.45 -8.88 -16.19
C TYR A 74 9.23 -10.11 -15.78
N THR A 75 8.92 -10.61 -14.59
CA THR A 75 9.50 -11.84 -14.04
C THR A 75 8.40 -12.72 -13.44
N LEU A 76 8.80 -13.92 -12.98
CA LEU A 76 7.90 -14.86 -12.35
C LEU A 76 8.10 -14.87 -10.83
N LEU A 77 7.02 -14.63 -10.11
CA LEU A 77 6.95 -14.83 -8.67
C LEU A 77 6.22 -16.14 -8.38
N ARG A 78 6.71 -16.89 -7.39
CA ARG A 78 6.03 -18.07 -6.90
C ARG A 78 5.08 -17.67 -5.78
N ASP A 79 3.82 -18.02 -5.97
CA ASP A 79 2.75 -17.74 -5.02
C ASP A 79 2.73 -18.75 -3.87
N ASP A 80 2.16 -18.37 -2.75
CA ASP A 80 2.03 -19.16 -1.52
C ASP A 80 0.75 -20.00 -1.45
N ARG A 81 -0.19 -19.81 -2.39
CA ARG A 81 -1.39 -20.66 -2.51
C ARG A 81 -1.04 -22.12 -2.81
N GLU A 82 -2.02 -22.99 -2.55
CA GLU A 82 -1.92 -24.42 -2.85
C GLU A 82 -1.49 -24.66 -4.31
N GLY A 83 -0.52 -25.57 -4.50
CA GLY A 83 0.12 -25.82 -5.78
C GLY A 83 1.27 -24.88 -6.15
N MET A 84 1.50 -23.82 -5.36
CA MET A 84 2.56 -22.82 -5.51
C MET A 84 2.67 -22.29 -6.96
N PRO A 85 1.58 -21.75 -7.54
CA PRO A 85 1.54 -21.34 -8.93
C PRO A 85 2.52 -20.19 -9.21
N ARG A 86 2.96 -20.07 -10.46
CA ARG A 86 3.80 -18.95 -10.91
C ARG A 86 2.91 -17.83 -11.44
N ARG A 87 3.21 -16.60 -11.05
CA ARG A 87 2.53 -15.40 -11.53
C ARG A 87 3.52 -14.46 -12.19
N VAL A 88 3.10 -13.81 -13.26
CA VAL A 88 3.85 -12.73 -13.88
C VAL A 88 3.75 -11.48 -13.00
N VAL A 89 4.87 -10.81 -12.77
CA VAL A 89 4.96 -9.58 -11.98
C VAL A 89 5.93 -8.60 -12.65
N PHE A 90 5.77 -7.31 -12.39
CA PHE A 90 6.68 -6.28 -12.89
C PHE A 90 8.10 -6.49 -12.33
N ASP A 91 9.12 -6.30 -13.17
CA ASP A 91 10.52 -6.42 -12.76
C ASP A 91 11.31 -5.13 -12.95
N SER A 92 11.32 -4.54 -14.15
CA SER A 92 12.08 -3.32 -14.38
C SER A 92 11.57 -2.49 -15.56
N LEU A 93 11.88 -1.19 -15.53
CA LEU A 93 11.61 -0.25 -16.61
C LEU A 93 12.44 1.02 -16.43
N THR A 94 13.00 1.55 -17.51
CA THR A 94 13.69 2.83 -17.51
C THR A 94 12.86 3.89 -18.22
N VAL A 95 12.56 4.99 -17.51
CA VAL A 95 11.80 6.13 -18.02
C VAL A 95 12.75 7.34 -18.15
N PRO A 96 13.05 7.80 -19.38
CA PRO A 96 13.84 9.02 -19.55
C PRO A 96 13.01 10.27 -19.17
N VAL A 97 13.49 11.04 -18.19
CA VAL A 97 12.84 12.28 -17.72
C VAL A 97 13.87 13.37 -17.47
N ASP A 98 13.77 14.50 -18.17
CA ASP A 98 14.62 15.70 -17.97
C ASP A 98 16.14 15.44 -17.82
N GLY A 99 16.66 14.50 -18.63
CA GLY A 99 18.07 14.11 -18.66
C GLY A 99 18.50 13.11 -17.57
N ILE A 100 17.54 12.60 -16.80
CA ILE A 100 17.67 11.50 -15.84
C ILE A 100 17.07 10.23 -16.47
N ASP A 101 17.77 9.11 -16.34
CA ASP A 101 17.21 7.79 -16.61
C ASP A 101 16.62 7.25 -15.31
N LEU A 102 15.30 7.41 -15.14
CA LEU A 102 14.60 6.91 -13.96
C LEU A 102 14.36 5.41 -14.11
N ARG A 103 15.14 4.60 -13.42
CA ARG A 103 15.03 3.14 -13.47
C ARG A 103 14.14 2.63 -12.34
N LEU A 104 12.90 2.29 -12.68
CA LEU A 104 11.98 1.61 -11.78
C LEU A 104 12.40 0.15 -11.64
N VAL A 105 12.52 -0.33 -10.41
CA VAL A 105 12.94 -1.69 -10.10
C VAL A 105 11.94 -2.34 -9.16
N GLY A 106 11.27 -3.38 -9.65
CA GLY A 106 10.28 -4.15 -8.92
C GLY A 106 10.88 -4.87 -7.71
N ARG A 107 10.31 -4.62 -6.53
CA ARG A 107 10.60 -5.31 -5.28
C ARG A 107 9.32 -5.82 -4.64
N GLU A 108 9.41 -6.98 -3.98
CA GLU A 108 8.29 -7.53 -3.21
C GLU A 108 7.96 -6.62 -2.03
N GLU A 109 8.99 -6.10 -1.35
CA GLU A 109 8.89 -5.18 -0.23
C GLU A 109 9.89 -4.02 -0.42
N PRO A 110 9.56 -3.02 -1.26
CA PRO A 110 10.41 -1.86 -1.52
C PRO A 110 10.99 -1.20 -0.26
N PHE A 111 10.18 -1.03 0.80
CA PHE A 111 10.63 -0.46 2.07
C PHE A 111 11.83 -1.22 2.67
N ARG A 112 11.79 -2.56 2.66
CA ARG A 112 12.90 -3.39 3.16
C ARG A 112 14.16 -3.27 2.29
N SER A 113 14.00 -3.09 0.97
CA SER A 113 15.13 -2.84 0.07
C SER A 113 15.82 -1.50 0.39
N LEU A 114 15.05 -0.45 0.73
CA LEU A 114 15.62 0.83 1.17
C LEU A 114 16.40 0.67 2.47
N ARG A 115 15.86 -0.07 3.45
CA ARG A 115 16.55 -0.33 4.74
C ARG A 115 17.87 -1.09 4.58
N LYS A 116 18.01 -1.88 3.51
CA LYS A 116 19.25 -2.58 3.16
C LYS A 116 20.24 -1.72 2.38
N HIS A 117 19.97 -0.42 2.21
CA HIS A 117 20.81 0.51 1.46
C HIS A 117 20.99 0.11 -0.02
N GLU A 118 19.98 -0.57 -0.60
CA GLU A 118 20.01 -0.92 -2.03
C GLU A 118 19.51 0.24 -2.91
N PHE A 119 18.72 1.15 -2.35
CA PHE A 119 18.07 2.26 -3.05
C PHE A 119 18.00 3.51 -2.18
N ALA A 120 18.12 4.68 -2.82
CA ALA A 120 17.88 5.98 -2.20
C ALA A 120 16.39 6.31 -2.09
N LEU A 121 15.60 5.86 -3.08
CA LEU A 121 14.17 6.13 -3.16
C LEU A 121 13.39 4.84 -3.40
N GLY A 122 12.15 4.81 -2.92
CA GLY A 122 11.21 3.76 -3.26
C GLY A 122 9.78 4.11 -2.93
N PHE A 123 8.86 3.25 -3.37
CA PHE A 123 7.44 3.38 -3.11
C PHE A 123 6.92 2.14 -2.41
N ASP A 124 6.14 2.33 -1.36
CA ASP A 124 5.48 1.22 -0.67
C ASP A 124 4.17 1.69 -0.05
N SER A 125 3.39 0.76 0.51
CA SER A 125 2.25 1.12 1.33
C SER A 125 2.72 1.80 2.61
N ALA A 126 2.03 2.87 3.03
CA ALA A 126 2.21 3.45 4.36
C ALA A 126 2.06 2.38 5.45
N ASP A 127 1.18 1.40 5.25
CA ASP A 127 0.91 0.30 6.18
C ASP A 127 2.19 -0.46 6.56
N LEU A 128 3.07 -0.74 5.58
CA LEU A 128 4.30 -1.48 5.84
C LEU A 128 5.28 -0.67 6.70
N VAL A 129 5.28 0.66 6.57
CA VAL A 129 6.08 1.54 7.43
C VAL A 129 5.57 1.50 8.87
N LEU A 130 4.24 1.50 9.05
CA LEU A 130 3.59 1.38 10.36
C LEU A 130 3.90 0.03 11.00
N GLU A 131 3.78 -1.05 10.24
CA GLU A 131 4.06 -2.41 10.69
C GLU A 131 5.53 -2.60 11.10
N GLU A 132 6.50 -1.93 10.46
CA GLU A 132 7.91 -2.26 10.70
C GLU A 132 8.67 -1.33 11.64
N VAL A 133 8.44 -0.01 11.56
CA VAL A 133 9.40 0.96 12.15
C VAL A 133 8.75 2.06 12.97
N VAL A 134 7.42 2.15 12.99
CA VAL A 134 6.72 3.11 13.82
C VAL A 134 6.71 2.62 15.28
N GLN A 135 7.06 3.52 16.20
CA GLN A 135 6.92 3.29 17.64
C GLN A 135 5.45 3.32 18.04
N LEU A 136 5.02 2.31 18.79
CA LEU A 136 3.71 2.29 19.45
C LEU A 136 3.70 3.28 20.62
N ARG A 137 2.62 4.03 20.75
CA ARG A 137 2.41 5.06 21.78
C ARG A 137 0.95 5.01 22.24
N ASP A 138 0.71 5.62 23.40
CA ASP A 138 -0.64 5.73 23.99
C ASP A 138 -1.60 6.48 23.06
N ASP A 139 -1.14 7.58 22.46
CA ASP A 139 -1.93 8.38 21.53
C ASP A 139 -1.96 7.77 20.11
N PRO A 140 -3.07 7.90 19.37
CA PRO A 140 -3.23 7.37 18.02
C PRO A 140 -2.33 8.07 16.99
N LEU A 141 -1.88 7.32 15.98
CA LEU A 141 -1.33 7.88 14.73
C LEU A 141 -2.46 8.07 13.72
N THR A 142 -2.76 9.33 13.36
CA THR A 142 -3.97 9.65 12.58
C THR A 142 -3.69 9.99 11.12
N GLU A 143 -2.46 10.36 10.78
CA GLU A 143 -2.11 10.88 9.45
C GLU A 143 -0.69 10.48 9.03
N ILE A 144 -0.47 10.40 7.71
CA ILE A 144 0.82 10.03 7.11
C ILE A 144 1.92 11.03 7.49
N ALA A 145 1.59 12.33 7.59
CA ALA A 145 2.54 13.37 7.94
C ALA A 145 3.21 13.14 9.31
N ALA A 146 2.51 12.51 10.25
CA ALA A 146 2.99 12.22 11.59
C ALA A 146 3.84 10.93 11.69
N ILE A 147 3.93 10.12 10.62
CA ILE A 147 4.70 8.85 10.63
C ILE A 147 6.15 9.10 11.03
N ASN A 148 6.80 10.09 10.41
CA ASN A 148 8.23 10.35 10.60
C ASN A 148 8.58 10.74 12.04
N GLU A 149 7.64 11.28 12.81
CA GLU A 149 7.82 11.62 14.23
C GLU A 149 7.83 10.38 15.15
N ARG A 150 7.37 9.24 14.62
CA ARG A 150 7.34 7.95 15.31
C ARG A 150 8.41 6.97 14.85
N ILE A 151 9.23 7.33 13.85
CA ILE A 151 10.35 6.49 13.41
C ILE A 151 11.58 6.81 14.27
N ASP A 152 12.13 5.79 14.93
CA ASP A 152 13.41 5.93 15.62
C ASP A 152 14.56 6.04 14.59
N PRO A 153 15.35 7.13 14.59
CA PRO A 153 16.51 7.26 13.71
C PRO A 153 17.60 6.20 13.93
N VAL A 154 17.59 5.50 15.07
CA VAL A 154 18.51 4.37 15.32
C VAL A 154 18.06 3.11 14.57
N ASP A 155 16.75 2.93 14.37
CA ASP A 155 16.19 1.74 13.73
C ASP A 155 16.24 1.81 12.19
N THR A 156 16.09 3.02 11.63
CA THR A 156 16.20 3.24 10.19
C THR A 156 16.44 4.71 9.80
N ASP A 157 17.17 4.89 8.71
CA ASP A 157 17.36 6.17 8.01
C ASP A 157 16.22 6.50 7.01
N VAL A 158 15.28 5.57 6.80
CA VAL A 158 14.19 5.73 5.82
C VAL A 158 13.10 6.67 6.35
N ARG A 159 12.63 7.61 5.52
CA ARG A 159 11.57 8.56 5.85
C ARG A 159 10.51 8.63 4.76
N VAL A 160 9.28 8.90 5.18
CA VAL A 160 8.17 9.22 4.28
C VAL A 160 8.35 10.63 3.73
N VAL A 161 8.26 10.79 2.42
CA VAL A 161 8.41 12.07 1.72
C VAL A 161 7.06 12.67 1.37
N THR A 162 6.22 11.91 0.67
CA THR A 162 4.88 12.32 0.23
C THR A 162 4.01 11.10 -0.03
N GLY A 163 2.69 11.28 0.02
CA GLY A 163 1.72 10.32 -0.49
C GLY A 163 1.46 10.48 -1.99
N MET A 164 0.93 9.43 -2.62
CA MET A 164 0.61 9.33 -4.06
C MET A 164 -0.86 9.64 -4.41
N GLY A 165 -1.74 9.80 -3.44
CA GLY A 165 -3.16 10.13 -3.58
C GLY A 165 -4.08 8.95 -3.88
N ASP A 166 -3.61 7.71 -3.77
CA ASP A 166 -4.40 6.47 -3.98
C ASP A 166 -5.01 5.94 -2.67
N THR A 167 -5.43 6.87 -1.82
CA THR A 167 -5.82 6.63 -0.43
C THR A 167 -7.04 5.70 -0.30
N VAL A 168 -6.90 4.74 0.58
CA VAL A 168 -7.97 3.90 1.14
C VAL A 168 -7.86 3.93 2.67
N TYR A 169 -8.90 3.53 3.40
CA TYR A 169 -8.91 3.76 4.84
C TYR A 169 -9.05 2.48 5.64
N HIS A 170 -8.19 2.32 6.65
CA HIS A 170 -8.49 1.43 7.77
C HIS A 170 -9.67 2.04 8.52
N THR A 171 -10.78 1.31 8.57
CA THR A 171 -12.06 1.82 9.07
C THR A 171 -12.52 0.93 10.20
N LEU A 172 -13.01 1.55 11.27
CA LEU A 172 -13.69 0.81 12.33
C LEU A 172 -15.03 0.29 11.80
N LEU A 173 -15.31 -0.99 12.01
CA LEU A 173 -16.51 -1.67 11.58
C LEU A 173 -17.19 -2.28 12.80
N GLY A 174 -18.52 -2.20 12.87
CA GLY A 174 -19.27 -2.76 13.97
C GLY A 174 -20.65 -3.25 13.56
N THR A 175 -21.13 -4.27 14.24
CA THR A 175 -22.54 -4.68 14.12
C THR A 175 -23.44 -3.64 14.79
N PRO A 176 -24.71 -3.50 14.36
CA PRO A 176 -25.66 -2.60 15.03
C PRO A 176 -25.79 -2.88 16.54
N ALA A 177 -25.74 -4.15 16.94
CA ALA A 177 -25.82 -4.54 18.35
C ALA A 177 -24.62 -4.02 19.17
N VAL A 178 -23.40 -4.10 18.63
CA VAL A 178 -22.21 -3.55 19.29
C VAL A 178 -22.23 -2.02 19.28
N ARG A 179 -22.56 -1.41 18.14
CA ARG A 179 -22.73 0.05 18.03
C ARG A 179 -23.69 0.56 19.10
N GLU A 180 -24.86 -0.07 19.25
CA GLU A 180 -25.90 0.30 20.23
C GLU A 180 -25.53 0.04 21.70
N SER A 181 -24.44 -0.69 21.97
CA SER A 181 -24.02 -1.02 23.34
C SER A 181 -23.44 0.18 24.11
N LEU A 182 -22.91 1.17 23.39
CA LEU A 182 -22.31 2.38 23.96
C LEU A 182 -22.95 3.65 23.35
N PRO A 183 -22.89 4.79 24.07
CA PRO A 183 -23.46 6.04 23.60
C PRO A 183 -22.64 6.68 22.47
N ASP A 184 -21.35 6.37 22.38
CA ASP A 184 -20.43 6.93 21.40
C ASP A 184 -20.69 6.34 20.00
N ASP A 185 -20.38 7.12 18.97
CA ASP A 185 -20.33 6.62 17.59
C ASP A 185 -19.15 5.65 17.44
N LEU A 186 -19.16 4.80 16.42
CA LEU A 186 -18.03 3.90 16.11
C LEU A 186 -16.78 4.71 15.74
N ALA A 187 -16.05 5.17 16.75
CA ALA A 187 -14.86 5.99 16.69
C ALA A 187 -13.81 5.52 17.69
N ARG A 188 -12.62 6.11 17.71
CA ARG A 188 -11.58 5.79 18.70
C ARG A 188 -12.06 5.99 20.14
N GLU A 189 -12.94 6.97 20.38
CA GLU A 189 -13.54 7.20 21.69
C GLU A 189 -14.39 6.02 22.17
N PHE A 190 -15.11 5.37 21.24
CA PHE A 190 -15.87 4.15 21.54
C PHE A 190 -14.95 3.03 22.05
N LEU A 191 -13.79 2.86 21.40
CA LEU A 191 -12.83 1.82 21.79
C LEU A 191 -12.27 2.00 23.20
N ARG A 192 -12.12 3.24 23.67
CA ARG A 192 -11.67 3.52 25.05
C ARG A 192 -12.63 3.02 26.13
N ALA A 193 -13.91 2.87 25.80
CA ALA A 193 -14.95 2.40 26.72
C ALA A 193 -15.39 0.96 26.43
N TYR A 194 -14.88 0.36 25.35
CA TYR A 194 -15.26 -0.97 24.90
C TYR A 194 -14.38 -2.03 25.56
N GLU A 195 -15.02 -3.06 26.13
CA GLU A 195 -14.37 -4.27 26.66
C GLU A 195 -14.86 -5.45 25.83
N GLY A 196 -13.95 -6.16 25.16
CA GLY A 196 -14.30 -7.31 24.35
C GLY A 196 -13.35 -7.58 23.19
N GLU A 197 -13.84 -8.35 22.22
CA GLU A 197 -13.07 -8.77 21.06
C GLU A 197 -13.06 -7.69 19.96
N LEU A 198 -11.93 -7.53 19.29
CA LEU A 198 -11.77 -6.73 18.07
C LEU A 198 -11.15 -7.61 16.99
N CYS A 199 -11.95 -7.92 15.96
CA CYS A 199 -11.49 -8.76 14.86
C CYS A 199 -10.65 -7.95 13.86
N ILE A 200 -9.44 -8.42 13.57
CA ILE A 200 -8.52 -7.80 12.62
C ILE A 200 -7.80 -8.86 11.79
N SER A 201 -7.26 -8.48 10.64
CA SER A 201 -6.32 -9.36 9.92
C SER A 201 -5.01 -9.46 10.72
N PRO A 202 -4.40 -10.65 10.90
CA PRO A 202 -3.16 -10.81 11.68
C PRO A 202 -2.01 -9.90 11.23
N ARG A 203 -1.93 -9.61 9.93
CA ARG A 203 -0.90 -8.71 9.39
C ARG A 203 -1.05 -7.25 9.86
N TYR A 204 -2.25 -6.84 10.23
CA TYR A 204 -2.56 -5.47 10.63
C TYR A 204 -2.47 -5.23 12.13
N GLU A 205 -2.10 -6.22 12.94
CA GLU A 205 -2.05 -6.08 14.41
C GLU A 205 -1.28 -4.85 14.87
N ARG A 206 -0.01 -4.76 14.47
CA ARG A 206 0.85 -3.64 14.85
C ARG A 206 0.41 -2.30 14.24
N LEU A 207 -0.17 -2.34 13.04
CA LEU A 207 -0.76 -1.16 12.41
C LEU A 207 -1.94 -0.64 13.23
N VAL A 208 -2.86 -1.54 13.59
CA VAL A 208 -4.06 -1.25 14.39
C VAL A 208 -3.66 -0.68 15.74
N GLU A 209 -2.66 -1.25 16.41
CA GLU A 209 -2.08 -0.69 17.64
C GLU A 209 -1.58 0.74 17.45
N ALA A 210 -0.85 1.01 16.37
CA ALA A 210 -0.29 2.34 16.11
C ALA A 210 -1.38 3.39 15.83
N VAL A 211 -2.41 3.02 15.05
CA VAL A 211 -3.43 3.97 14.59
C VAL A 211 -4.54 4.18 15.61
N ILE A 212 -4.81 3.22 16.51
CA ILE A 212 -5.76 3.39 17.61
C ILE A 212 -5.07 3.97 18.85
N GLY A 213 -3.83 3.60 19.09
CA GLY A 213 -3.08 3.96 20.29
C GLY A 213 -3.28 2.92 21.41
N THR A 214 -2.21 2.65 22.16
CA THR A 214 -2.18 1.58 23.16
C THR A 214 -3.10 1.84 24.36
N ASP A 215 -3.44 3.10 24.63
CA ASP A 215 -4.35 3.49 25.71
C ASP A 215 -5.79 3.01 25.46
N ALA A 216 -6.26 3.11 24.21
CA ALA A 216 -7.62 2.73 23.81
C ALA A 216 -7.79 1.22 23.57
N LEU A 217 -6.70 0.44 23.59
CA LEU A 217 -6.71 -1.00 23.33
C LEU A 217 -6.54 -1.85 24.60
N ARG A 218 -6.43 -1.25 25.78
CA ARG A 218 -6.06 -1.98 27.01
C ARG A 218 -7.00 -3.11 27.39
N ASP A 219 -8.29 -2.93 27.17
CA ASP A 219 -9.35 -3.87 27.55
C ASP A 219 -9.92 -4.61 26.32
N ILE A 220 -9.15 -4.63 25.23
CA ILE A 220 -9.52 -5.26 23.95
C ILE A 220 -8.67 -6.49 23.71
N GLU A 221 -9.31 -7.58 23.32
CA GLU A 221 -8.64 -8.80 22.84
C GLU A 221 -8.71 -8.86 21.30
N PHE A 222 -7.55 -8.99 20.65
CA PHE A 222 -7.53 -9.21 19.21
C PHE A 222 -7.89 -10.64 18.85
N VAL A 223 -8.86 -10.79 17.96
CA VAL A 223 -9.26 -12.05 17.34
C VAL A 223 -9.07 -11.99 15.83
N TYR A 224 -8.95 -13.13 15.18
CA TYR A 224 -8.51 -13.21 13.79
C TYR A 224 -9.47 -14.07 12.94
N PRO A 225 -9.69 -13.72 11.67
CA PRO A 225 -10.42 -14.58 10.73
C PRO A 225 -9.79 -15.97 10.62
N GLU A 226 -10.61 -16.99 10.44
CA GLU A 226 -10.13 -18.33 10.08
C GLU A 226 -9.57 -18.34 8.65
N ASN A 227 -8.70 -19.31 8.33
CA ASN A 227 -8.11 -19.41 7.00
C ASN A 227 -9.18 -19.65 5.92
N GLY A 228 -9.28 -18.71 4.97
CA GLY A 228 -10.26 -18.74 3.89
C GLY A 228 -11.61 -18.09 4.22
N GLN A 229 -11.76 -17.55 5.44
CA GLN A 229 -12.92 -16.73 5.81
C GLN A 229 -12.74 -15.31 5.27
N GLU A 230 -13.81 -14.70 4.77
CA GLU A 230 -13.81 -13.28 4.43
C GLU A 230 -13.67 -12.43 5.71
N GLU A 231 -12.82 -11.40 5.66
CA GLU A 231 -12.54 -10.59 6.84
C GLU A 231 -13.79 -9.90 7.39
N GLU A 232 -14.66 -9.36 6.52
CA GLU A 232 -15.92 -8.74 6.94
C GLU A 232 -16.89 -9.74 7.59
N ALA A 233 -16.89 -11.00 7.15
CA ALA A 233 -17.71 -12.04 7.78
C ALA A 233 -17.21 -12.36 9.20
N ALA A 234 -15.89 -12.51 9.37
CA ALA A 234 -15.27 -12.72 10.67
C ALA A 234 -15.54 -11.55 11.64
N ILE A 235 -15.48 -10.31 11.11
CA ILE A 235 -15.80 -9.10 11.89
C ILE A 235 -17.27 -9.08 12.30
N ALA A 236 -18.19 -9.50 11.43
CA ALA A 236 -19.60 -9.60 11.77
C ALA A 236 -19.87 -10.66 12.85
N GLU A 237 -19.13 -11.77 12.85
CA GLU A 237 -19.20 -12.80 13.90
C GLU A 237 -18.67 -12.29 15.25
N ALA A 238 -17.54 -11.60 15.25
CA ALA A 238 -16.96 -11.00 16.47
C ALA A 238 -17.74 -9.77 16.98
N GLY A 239 -18.44 -9.08 16.08
CA GLY A 239 -19.27 -7.91 16.39
C GLY A 239 -18.58 -6.57 16.18
N LEU A 240 -17.25 -6.51 16.24
CA LEU A 240 -16.43 -5.31 16.06
C LEU A 240 -15.10 -5.67 15.38
N GLY A 241 -14.57 -4.78 14.54
CA GLY A 241 -13.28 -5.01 13.90
C GLY A 241 -12.73 -3.81 13.14
N VAL A 242 -11.49 -3.92 12.68
CA VAL A 242 -10.86 -2.91 11.81
C VAL A 242 -10.44 -3.58 10.52
N TYR A 243 -10.88 -3.01 9.40
CA TYR A 243 -10.48 -3.48 8.08
C TYR A 243 -10.38 -2.37 7.06
N LEU A 244 -9.74 -2.68 5.94
CA LEU A 244 -9.53 -1.75 4.84
C LEU A 244 -10.83 -1.59 4.06
N THR A 245 -11.32 -0.36 3.92
CA THR A 245 -12.53 -0.09 3.13
C THR A 245 -12.28 0.94 2.03
N VAL A 246 -12.96 0.74 0.90
CA VAL A 246 -13.00 1.69 -0.22
C VAL A 246 -14.38 2.35 -0.27
N THR A 247 -15.42 1.57 -0.58
CA THR A 247 -16.82 2.01 -0.56
C THR A 247 -17.57 1.50 0.68
N GLY A 248 -17.03 0.44 1.31
CA GLY A 248 -17.67 -0.30 2.39
C GLY A 248 -18.91 -1.09 1.96
N SER A 249 -19.05 -1.46 0.68
CA SER A 249 -20.20 -2.26 0.22
C SER A 249 -20.19 -3.65 0.84
N THR A 250 -19.05 -4.35 0.79
CA THR A 250 -18.90 -5.72 1.34
C THR A 250 -19.21 -5.75 2.84
N ALA A 251 -18.72 -4.76 3.60
CA ALA A 251 -19.04 -4.64 5.03
C ALA A 251 -20.55 -4.56 5.27
N ARG A 252 -21.27 -3.74 4.48
CA ARG A 252 -22.73 -3.61 4.60
C ARG A 252 -23.47 -4.87 4.17
N ASP A 253 -22.97 -5.60 3.18
CA ASP A 253 -23.55 -6.88 2.76
C ASP A 253 -23.49 -7.93 3.89
N HIS A 254 -22.49 -7.82 4.77
CA HIS A 254 -22.36 -8.61 6.00
C HIS A 254 -23.05 -7.97 7.23
N GLY A 255 -23.83 -6.91 7.02
CA GLY A 255 -24.60 -6.25 8.09
C GLY A 255 -23.77 -5.37 9.03
N LEU A 256 -22.57 -4.97 8.63
CA LEU A 256 -21.71 -4.06 9.39
C LEU A 256 -22.01 -2.59 9.07
N GLU A 257 -21.90 -1.76 10.11
CA GLU A 257 -21.87 -0.31 10.02
C GLU A 257 -20.43 0.18 9.92
N LEU A 258 -20.21 1.23 9.13
CA LEU A 258 -18.90 1.89 9.00
C LEU A 258 -18.80 3.01 10.02
N GLY A 259 -17.72 2.98 10.79
CA GLY A 259 -17.33 4.02 11.73
C GLY A 259 -16.26 4.96 11.17
N GLU A 260 -15.42 5.45 12.09
CA GLU A 260 -14.30 6.33 11.82
C GLU A 260 -13.29 5.70 10.85
N GLN A 261 -12.83 6.50 9.90
CA GLN A 261 -11.65 6.22 9.09
C GLN A 261 -10.41 6.53 9.93
N LEU A 262 -9.82 5.48 10.51
CA LEU A 262 -8.75 5.58 11.49
C LEU A 262 -7.44 6.08 10.86
N PHE A 263 -7.08 5.55 9.69
CA PHE A 263 -5.81 5.89 9.07
C PHE A 263 -5.85 5.77 7.54
N PRO A 264 -5.31 6.75 6.81
CA PRO A 264 -5.14 6.67 5.36
C PRO A 264 -4.02 5.68 5.00
N SER A 265 -4.42 4.53 4.43
CA SER A 265 -3.53 3.59 3.74
C SER A 265 -3.35 4.06 2.30
N GLU A 266 -2.14 4.50 1.99
CA GLU A 266 -1.80 5.14 0.72
C GLU A 266 -0.41 4.69 0.29
N THR A 267 -0.15 4.70 -1.01
CA THR A 267 1.21 4.54 -1.50
C THR A 267 2.02 5.78 -1.17
N VAL A 268 3.18 5.60 -0.56
CA VAL A 268 4.07 6.70 -0.15
C VAL A 268 5.42 6.62 -0.84
N LEU A 269 5.95 7.78 -1.20
CA LEU A 269 7.36 7.94 -1.57
C LEU A 269 8.21 7.89 -0.30
N LEU A 270 9.21 7.03 -0.32
CA LEU A 270 10.17 6.80 0.75
C LEU A 270 11.56 7.23 0.30
N GLU A 271 12.32 7.80 1.22
CA GLU A 271 13.72 8.20 1.03
C GLU A 271 14.60 7.56 2.09
N ASN A 272 15.67 6.87 1.68
CA ASN A 272 16.77 6.54 2.57
C ASN A 272 17.76 7.71 2.61
N ARG A 273 17.78 8.43 3.73
CA ARG A 273 18.61 9.64 3.91
C ARG A 273 20.11 9.39 3.80
N SER A 274 20.56 8.15 4.06
CA SER A 274 21.97 7.78 3.99
C SER A 274 22.45 7.52 2.56
N GLU A 275 21.52 7.31 1.61
CA GLU A 275 21.82 7.02 0.20
C GLU A 275 21.50 8.20 -0.74
N VAL A 276 21.13 9.35 -0.20
CA VAL A 276 20.80 10.54 -1.00
C VAL A 276 22.07 11.07 -1.69
N GLY A 277 21.97 11.26 -3.00
CA GLY A 277 23.03 11.80 -3.85
C GLY A 277 22.51 12.73 -4.94
N ASP A 278 23.39 13.11 -5.86
CA ASP A 278 23.09 14.07 -6.92
C ASP A 278 21.89 13.63 -7.77
N GLY A 279 20.86 14.48 -7.85
CA GLY A 279 19.67 14.27 -8.68
C GLY A 279 18.49 13.58 -7.99
N VAL A 280 18.66 13.07 -6.76
CA VAL A 280 17.57 12.48 -5.97
C VAL A 280 16.46 13.49 -5.71
N ASP A 281 16.81 14.73 -5.38
CA ASP A 281 15.83 15.82 -5.18
C ASP A 281 14.99 16.08 -6.43
N ARG A 282 15.63 16.07 -7.61
CA ARG A 282 14.93 16.23 -8.89
C ARG A 282 13.96 15.08 -9.16
N VAL A 283 14.31 13.86 -8.77
CA VAL A 283 13.40 12.72 -8.90
C VAL A 283 12.22 12.86 -7.93
N LYS A 284 12.43 13.29 -6.68
CA LYS A 284 11.32 13.54 -5.74
C LYS A 284 10.33 14.57 -6.27
N GLU A 285 10.83 15.63 -6.91
CA GLU A 285 9.98 16.67 -7.53
C GLU A 285 9.05 16.12 -8.62
N LEU A 286 9.41 15.03 -9.31
CA LEU A 286 8.54 14.39 -10.31
C LEU A 286 7.26 13.80 -9.71
N PHE A 287 7.30 13.49 -8.41
CA PHE A 287 6.22 12.84 -7.66
C PHE A 287 5.57 13.75 -6.62
N ALA A 288 6.02 15.00 -6.49
CA ALA A 288 5.36 15.97 -5.64
C ALA A 288 3.89 16.12 -6.07
N ALA A 289 2.98 16.24 -5.11
CA ALA A 289 1.60 16.57 -5.42
C ALA A 289 1.56 17.89 -6.21
N PRO A 290 0.79 17.98 -7.31
CA PRO A 290 0.57 19.27 -7.94
C PRO A 290 -0.07 20.19 -6.90
N ASP A 291 0.50 21.38 -6.72
CA ASP A 291 -0.04 22.40 -5.81
C ASP A 291 -1.56 22.56 -6.06
N GLU A 292 -2.39 22.21 -5.07
CA GLU A 292 -3.85 22.42 -5.12
C GLU A 292 -4.23 23.90 -5.34
N SER A 293 -3.27 24.81 -5.19
CA SER A 293 -3.42 26.26 -5.36
C SER A 293 -3.76 26.74 -6.78
N VAL A 294 -3.73 25.89 -7.80
CA VAL A 294 -4.03 26.31 -9.20
C VAL A 294 -5.48 26.01 -9.64
N LEU A 295 -6.23 25.16 -8.91
CA LEU A 295 -7.62 24.81 -9.25
C LEU A 295 -8.69 25.67 -8.54
N ALA A 296 -8.29 26.62 -7.68
CA ALA A 296 -9.21 27.57 -7.03
C ALA A 296 -9.44 28.88 -7.82
N LEU A 297 -8.93 29.00 -9.05
CA LEU A 297 -9.05 30.21 -9.89
C LEU A 297 -9.41 29.91 -11.35
N GLN A 298 -10.38 29.02 -11.60
CA GLN A 298 -11.12 29.00 -12.87
C GLN A 298 -12.63 28.98 -12.65
#